data_AF-A0A0C9YXU5-F1
#
_entry.id   AF-A0A0C9YXU5-F1
#
_cell.length_a   1.000
_cell.length_b   1.000
_cell.length_c   1.000
_cell.angle_alpha   90.00
_cell.angle_beta   90.00
_cell.angle_gamma   90.00
#
_symmetry.space_group_name_H-M   'P 1'
#
loop_
_entity.id
_entity.type
_entity.pdbx_description
1 polymer ?
#
loop_
_entity_poly.entity_id
_entity_poly.type
_entity_poly.pdbx_seq_one_letter_code
_entity_poly.pdbx_strand_id
1 'polypeptide(L)'
;MYLQIALKVLPHGILNLIYEDPGNYGTLDSKVKVDPVTIEHAWTLYITSSHPVFNLVPPAFGVFIEECYEQMGCPSVTHENVWTLYHDVCSMIKEHMGVIAIL
;
A
#
# COMPACT_ATOMS: atom_id res chain seq x y z
N MET A 1 -7.16 10.12 -13.59
CA MET A 1 -6.76 9.41 -12.36
C MET A 1 -7.63 9.96 -11.24
N TYR A 2 -8.46 9.13 -10.60
CA TYR A 2 -9.45 9.60 -9.63
C TYR A 2 -8.78 9.85 -8.28
N LEU A 3 -8.86 11.08 -7.75
CA LEU A 3 -8.45 11.39 -6.38
C LEU A 3 -9.63 11.14 -5.45
N GLN A 4 -9.61 10.04 -4.72
CA GLN A 4 -10.64 9.68 -3.75
C GLN A 4 -10.31 10.33 -2.40
N ILE A 5 -11.06 11.37 -2.02
CA ILE A 5 -11.07 11.87 -0.65
C ILE A 5 -12.13 11.03 0.08
N ALA A 6 -11.69 10.01 0.81
CA ALA A 6 -12.59 9.23 1.65
C ALA A 6 -13.06 10.09 2.83
N LEU A 7 -14.28 10.62 2.75
CA LEU A 7 -14.96 11.20 3.90
C LEU A 7 -15.14 10.06 4.93
N LYS A 8 -14.44 10.16 6.06
CA LYS A 8 -14.32 9.14 7.09
C LYS A 8 -15.66 8.90 7.80
N VAL A 9 -16.45 7.99 7.25
CA VAL A 9 -17.46 7.21 7.98
C VAL A 9 -17.15 5.76 7.65
N LEU A 10 -16.51 5.05 8.58
CA LEU A 10 -16.09 3.66 8.39
C LEU A 10 -17.28 2.74 8.71
N PRO A 11 -17.94 2.09 7.74
CA PRO A 11 -18.73 0.91 8.04
C PRO A 11 -17.76 -0.21 8.49
N HIS A 12 -18.19 -1.03 9.45
CA HIS A 12 -17.43 -2.14 10.03
C HIS A 12 -17.22 -3.33 9.05
N GLY A 13 -16.94 -3.07 7.78
CA GLY A 13 -16.83 -4.08 6.71
C GLY A 13 -15.52 -3.96 5.91
N ILE A 14 -15.23 -5.02 5.13
CA ILE A 14 -14.04 -5.13 4.28
C ILE A 14 -14.04 -4.01 3.23
N LEU A 15 -12.96 -3.21 3.22
CA LEU A 15 -12.79 -1.99 2.43
C LEU A 15 -12.99 -2.21 0.91
N ASN A 16 -12.74 -3.42 0.42
CA ASN A 16 -12.82 -3.76 -1.01
C ASN A 16 -14.23 -3.61 -1.61
N LEU A 17 -15.29 -3.81 -0.82
CA LEU A 17 -16.67 -3.81 -1.34
C LEU A 17 -17.20 -2.41 -1.68
N ILE A 18 -16.65 -1.36 -1.06
CA ILE A 18 -17.01 0.03 -1.36
C ILE A 18 -16.50 0.44 -2.76
N TYR A 19 -15.40 -0.16 -3.21
CA TYR A 19 -14.82 0.11 -4.52
C TYR A 19 -15.61 -0.52 -5.66
N GLU A 20 -16.15 -1.73 -5.45
CA GLU A 20 -16.82 -2.48 -6.49
C GLU A 20 -18.33 -2.23 -6.57
N ASP A 21 -19.00 -1.97 -5.44
CA ASP A 21 -20.45 -1.75 -5.43
C ASP A 21 -20.90 -0.73 -4.36
N PRO A 22 -20.65 0.57 -4.59
CA PRO A 22 -21.12 1.63 -3.67
C PRO A 22 -22.65 1.73 -3.61
N GLY A 23 -23.38 1.15 -4.58
CA GLY A 23 -24.85 1.19 -4.61
C GLY A 23 -25.49 0.38 -3.49
N ASN A 24 -24.89 -0.76 -3.12
CA ASN A 24 -25.40 -1.64 -2.06
C ASN A 24 -25.31 -1.03 -0.65
N TYR A 25 -24.59 0.07 -0.47
CA TYR A 25 -24.43 0.75 0.81
C TYR A 25 -25.16 2.10 0.89
N GLY A 26 -26.06 2.40 -0.06
CA GLY A 26 -26.80 3.67 -0.08
C GLY A 26 -25.91 4.90 -0.31
N THR A 27 -24.70 4.69 -0.80
CA THR A 27 -23.73 5.76 -1.09
C THR A 27 -23.82 6.20 -2.55
N LEU A 28 -24.03 7.50 -2.79
CA LEU A 28 -23.92 8.09 -4.13
C LEU A 28 -22.47 8.00 -4.60
N ASP A 29 -22.24 7.46 -5.81
CA ASP A 29 -20.93 7.47 -6.49
C ASP A 29 -20.52 8.90 -6.83
N SER A 30 -19.95 9.60 -5.85
CA SER A 30 -19.55 11.00 -5.94
C SER A 30 -18.11 11.10 -6.43
N LYS A 31 -17.81 10.51 -7.59
CA LYS A 31 -16.49 10.64 -8.24
C LYS A 31 -16.33 12.06 -8.76
N VAL A 32 -15.55 12.87 -8.03
CA VAL A 32 -15.08 14.16 -8.55
C VAL A 32 -14.03 13.87 -9.62
N LYS A 33 -14.30 14.32 -10.86
CA LYS A 33 -13.31 14.27 -11.94
C LYS A 33 -12.22 15.28 -11.63
N VAL A 34 -11.03 14.78 -11.32
CA VAL A 34 -9.84 15.60 -11.14
C VAL A 34 -8.96 15.44 -12.38
N ASP A 35 -8.49 16.56 -12.91
CA ASP A 35 -7.52 16.60 -14.00
C ASP A 35 -6.19 15.98 -13.51
N PRO A 36 -5.64 14.97 -14.22
CA PRO A 36 -4.33 14.39 -13.89
C PRO A 36 -3.23 15.43 -13.64
N VAL A 37 -3.22 16.54 -14.39
CA VAL A 37 -2.23 17.61 -14.23
C VAL A 37 -2.33 18.26 -12.85
N THR A 38 -3.54 18.37 -12.29
CA THR A 38 -3.75 18.92 -10.95
C THR A 38 -3.18 17.99 -9.87
N ILE A 39 -3.27 16.67 -10.08
CA ILE A 39 -2.71 15.70 -9.13
C ILE A 39 -1.18 15.73 -9.18
N GLU A 40 -0.60 15.76 -10.39
CA GLU A 40 0.84 15.87 -10.56
C GLU A 40 1.40 17.17 -9.95
N HIS A 41 0.68 18.28 -10.12
CA HIS A 41 1.02 19.55 -9.48
C HIS A 41 0.97 19.46 -7.95
N ALA A 42 -0.07 18.85 -7.39
CA ALA A 42 -0.17 18.63 -5.94
C ALA A 42 0.93 17.71 -5.41
N TRP A 43 1.29 16.65 -6.13
CA TRP A 43 2.44 15.81 -5.78
C TRP A 43 3.73 16.62 -5.79
N THR A 44 3.98 17.43 -6.82
CA THR A 44 5.20 18.25 -6.87
C THR A 44 5.25 19.29 -5.74
N LEU A 45 4.10 19.85 -5.36
CA LEU A 45 4.00 20.86 -4.30
C LEU A 45 4.21 20.29 -2.90
N TYR A 46 3.67 19.11 -2.62
CA TYR A 46 3.58 18.58 -1.26
C TYR A 46 4.40 17.31 -1.01
N ILE A 47 4.82 16.62 -2.08
CA ILE A 47 5.51 15.34 -2.02
C ILE A 47 6.90 15.50 -2.61
N THR A 48 7.88 15.68 -1.73
CA THR A 48 9.28 15.45 -2.07
C THR A 48 9.56 13.96 -1.96
N SER A 49 10.21 13.34 -2.95
CA SER A 49 10.52 11.90 -2.93
C SER A 49 11.38 11.47 -1.74
N SER A 50 12.12 12.40 -1.13
CA SER A 50 12.91 12.22 0.09
C SER A 50 12.16 12.54 1.38
N HIS A 51 10.84 12.77 1.31
CA HIS A 51 10.07 13.15 2.50
C HIS A 51 10.08 12.01 3.54
N PRO A 52 10.41 12.28 4.82
CA PRO A 52 10.52 11.25 5.86
C PRO A 52 9.26 10.40 6.08
N VAL A 53 8.09 10.88 5.64
CA VAL A 53 6.84 10.09 5.65
C VAL A 53 6.95 8.79 4.85
N PHE A 54 7.88 8.72 3.88
CA PHE A 54 8.14 7.51 3.11
C PHE A 54 9.13 6.57 3.77
N ASN A 55 9.77 6.97 4.88
CA ASN A 55 10.58 6.07 5.70
C ASN A 55 9.65 5.25 6.61
N LEU A 56 8.83 4.39 5.99
CA LEU A 56 7.84 3.54 6.66
C LEU A 56 8.47 2.55 7.65
N VAL A 57 9.76 2.28 7.45
CA VAL A 57 10.56 1.38 8.28
C VAL A 57 11.94 1.98 8.55
N PRO A 58 12.61 1.57 9.64
CA PRO A 58 14.02 1.87 9.83
C PRO A 58 14.85 1.43 8.59
N PRO A 59 15.83 2.23 8.12
CA PRO A 59 16.56 1.92 6.88
C PRO A 59 17.20 0.53 6.87
N ALA A 60 17.78 0.10 7.98
CA ALA A 60 18.38 -1.23 8.11
C ALA A 60 17.37 -2.37 7.93
N PHE A 61 16.12 -2.17 8.39
CA PHE A 61 15.04 -3.13 8.19
C PHE A 61 14.54 -3.12 6.74
N GLY A 62 14.55 -1.95 6.08
CA GLY A 62 14.23 -1.82 4.66
C GLY A 62 15.18 -2.64 3.77
N VAL A 63 16.49 -2.58 4.02
CA VAL A 63 17.49 -3.39 3.30
C VAL A 63 17.18 -4.89 3.42
N PHE A 64 16.85 -5.35 4.63
CA PHE A 64 16.52 -6.77 4.84
C PHE A 64 15.22 -7.19 4.13
N ILE A 65 14.21 -6.32 4.08
CA ILE A 65 12.99 -6.57 3.31
C ILE A 65 13.31 -6.66 1.81
N GLU A 66 14.19 -5.79 1.31
CA GLU A 66 14.62 -5.78 -0.09
C GLU A 66 15.34 -7.09 -0.45
N GLU A 67 16.23 -7.57 0.41
CA GLU A 67 16.88 -8.89 0.24
C GLU A 67 15.86 -10.05 0.20
N CYS A 68 14.83 -10.02 1.07
CA CYS A 68 13.76 -11.03 1.02
C CYS A 68 12.98 -10.96 -0.30
N TYR A 69 12.71 -9.75 -0.79
CA TYR A 69 11.99 -9.54 -2.04
C TYR A 69 12.82 -9.96 -3.28
N GLU A 70 14.12 -9.74 -3.25
CA GLU A 70 15.07 -10.21 -4.27
C GLU A 70 15.13 -11.74 -4.31
N GLN A 71 15.11 -12.42 -3.16
CA GLN A 71 15.06 -13.88 -3.08
C GLN A 71 13.77 -14.46 -3.69
N MET A 72 12.67 -13.70 -3.67
CA MET A 72 11.42 -14.05 -4.36
C MET A 72 11.46 -13.82 -5.87
N GLY A 73 12.57 -13.28 -6.41
CA GLY A 73 12.75 -13.00 -7.83
C GLY A 73 12.15 -11.66 -8.28
N CYS A 74 11.95 -10.71 -7.36
CA CYS A 74 11.40 -9.38 -7.63
C CYS A 74 10.12 -9.40 -8.50
N PRO A 75 9.06 -10.12 -8.08
CA PRO A 75 7.82 -10.18 -8.85
C PRO A 75 7.24 -8.77 -9.06
N SER A 76 6.47 -8.56 -10.12
CA SER A 76 5.75 -7.30 -10.30
C SER A 76 4.57 -7.22 -9.32
N VAL A 77 4.46 -6.11 -8.58
CA VAL A 77 3.34 -5.89 -7.65
C VAL A 77 2.11 -5.46 -8.45
N THR A 78 1.03 -6.23 -8.34
CA THR A 78 -0.28 -5.95 -8.90
C THR A 78 -1.33 -5.94 -7.79
N HIS A 79 -2.52 -5.40 -8.07
CA HIS A 79 -3.62 -5.38 -7.10
C HIS A 79 -4.05 -6.78 -6.66
N GLU A 80 -3.84 -7.79 -7.51
CA GLU A 80 -4.22 -9.18 -7.27
C GLU A 80 -3.22 -9.92 -6.39
N ASN A 81 -1.93 -9.56 -6.48
CA ASN A 81 -0.84 -10.29 -5.80
C ASN A 81 -0.23 -9.54 -4.61
N VAL A 82 -0.54 -8.25 -4.41
CA VAL A 82 0.10 -7.41 -3.38
C VAL A 82 0.02 -8.00 -1.98
N TRP A 83 -1.13 -8.57 -1.61
CA TRP A 83 -1.31 -9.17 -0.29
C TRP A 83 -0.57 -10.50 -0.15
N THR A 84 -0.55 -11.31 -1.20
CA THR A 84 0.20 -12.57 -1.22
C THR A 84 1.70 -12.29 -1.07
N LEU A 85 2.24 -11.37 -1.87
CA LEU A 85 3.65 -10.97 -1.80
C LEU A 85 4.00 -10.41 -0.42
N TYR A 86 3.13 -9.60 0.18
CA TYR A 86 3.31 -9.10 1.53
C TYR A 86 3.37 -10.23 2.58
N HIS A 87 2.48 -11.22 2.47
CA HIS A 87 2.45 -12.37 3.37
C HIS A 87 3.69 -13.26 3.23
N ASP A 88 4.18 -13.45 2.01
CA ASP A 88 5.39 -14.22 1.73
C ASP A 88 6.61 -13.56 2.36
N VAL A 89 6.82 -12.26 2.11
CA VAL A 89 7.87 -11.46 2.76
C VAL A 89 7.77 -11.53 4.29
N CYS A 90 6.56 -11.38 4.84
CA CYS A 90 6.35 -11.49 6.28
C CYS A 90 6.70 -12.88 6.84
N SER A 91 6.47 -13.95 6.08
CA SER A 91 6.80 -15.31 6.48
C SER A 91 8.32 -15.51 6.48
N MET A 92 9.01 -15.03 5.45
CA MET A 92 10.48 -15.06 5.37
C MET A 92 11.14 -14.30 6.53
N ILE A 93 10.62 -13.12 6.88
CA ILE A 93 11.10 -12.33 8.03
C ILE A 93 10.97 -13.12 9.33
N LYS A 94 9.81 -13.77 9.55
CA LYS A 94 9.57 -14.57 10.76
C LYS A 94 10.49 -15.77 10.86
N GLU A 95 10.75 -16.45 9.75
CA GLU A 95 11.68 -17.58 9.70
C GLU A 95 13.10 -17.14 10.06
N HIS A 96 13.59 -16.04 9.45
CA HIS A 96 14.92 -15.51 9.76
C HIS A 96 15.04 -15.03 11.21
N MET A 97 14.02 -14.35 11.76
CA MET A 97 14.01 -13.94 13.16
C MET A 97 13.93 -15.13 14.13
N GLY A 98 13.22 -16.20 13.75
CA GLY A 98 13.17 -17.44 14.50
C GLY A 98 14.53 -18.14 14.53
N VAL A 99 15.26 -18.16 13.42
CA VAL A 99 16.62 -18.71 13.33
C VAL A 99 17.61 -17.93 14.21
N ILE A 100 17.53 -16.60 14.22
CA ILE A 100 18.40 -15.75 15.06
C ILE A 100 18.10 -15.93 16.55
N ALA A 101 16.85 -16.17 16.95
CA ALA A 101 16.48 -16.37 18.36
C ALA A 101 16.89 -17.75 18.92
N ILE A 102 17.28 -18.69 18.06
CA ILE A 102 17.69 -20.06 18.43
C ILE A 102 19.23 -20.22 18.46
N LEU A 103 19.98 -19.25 17.93
CA LEU A 103 21.45 -19.14 18.00
C LEU A 103 21.89 -18.35 19.24
#